data_AF-A0A4S1G283-F1
#
_entry.id   AF-A0A4S1G283-F1
#
_cell.length_a   1.000
_cell.length_b   1.000
_cell.length_c   1.000
_cell.angle_alpha   90.00
_cell.angle_beta   90.00
_cell.angle_gamma   90.00
#
_symmetry.space_group_name_H-M   'P 1'
#
loop_
_entity.id
_entity.type
_entity.pdbx_description
1 polymer ?
#
loop_
_entity_poly.entity_id
_entity_poly.type
_entity_poly.pdbx_seq_one_letter_code
_entity_poly.pdbx_strand_id
1 'polypeptide(L)'
;DASDAEAICEAVTRPTMRFVPTKSEEQQSVLMLHRVRELLIRQRTMLVNALRGHLAELGIITRQGATGLSMLVALVEDEGHDLIPPLARSALFLLVQQLREVHEKVGELDRQIHIWHRSH
;
A
#
# COMPACT_ATOMS: atom_id res chain seq x y z
N ASP A 1 14.78 -34.13 -4.44
CA ASP A 1 15.80 -34.77 -3.59
C ASP A 1 15.21 -35.18 -2.25
N ALA A 2 15.64 -36.35 -1.78
CA ALA A 2 14.98 -37.20 -0.78
C ALA A 2 14.87 -36.62 0.65
N SER A 3 15.18 -35.34 0.87
CA SER A 3 15.15 -34.69 2.19
C SER A 3 13.79 -34.07 2.54
N ASP A 4 12.90 -33.83 1.58
CA ASP A 4 11.58 -33.21 1.86
C ASP A 4 10.47 -34.25 2.12
N ALA A 5 10.69 -35.52 1.79
CA ALA A 5 9.70 -36.57 1.99
C ALA A 5 9.69 -37.12 3.44
N GLU A 6 10.80 -37.01 4.17
CA GLU A 6 10.90 -37.51 5.54
C GLU A 6 10.18 -36.61 6.56
N ALA A 7 10.16 -35.28 6.35
CA ALA A 7 9.45 -34.35 7.22
C ALA A 7 7.91 -34.54 7.21
N ILE A 8 7.37 -35.04 6.10
CA ILE A 8 5.92 -35.31 5.96
C ILE A 8 5.56 -36.65 6.61
N CYS A 9 6.42 -37.67 6.51
CA CYS A 9 6.17 -38.98 7.12
C CYS A 9 6.26 -38.96 8.66
N GLU A 10 7.11 -38.11 9.25
CA GLU A 10 7.30 -38.07 10.71
C GLU A 10 6.20 -37.26 11.46
N ALA A 11 5.48 -36.39 10.75
CA ALA A 11 4.41 -35.59 11.34
C ALA A 11 3.11 -36.39 11.57
N VAL A 12 2.89 -37.47 10.81
CA VAL A 12 1.65 -38.30 10.83
C VAL A 12 1.58 -39.22 12.06
N THR A 13 2.70 -39.50 12.72
CA THR A 13 2.76 -40.49 13.82
C THR A 13 2.68 -39.89 15.22
N ARG A 14 2.63 -38.56 15.38
CA ARG A 14 2.56 -37.93 16.71
C ARG A 14 1.11 -37.88 17.21
N PRO A 15 0.76 -38.47 18.38
CA PRO A 15 -0.59 -38.48 18.95
C PRO A 15 -1.18 -37.11 19.28
N THR A 16 -0.36 -36.06 19.21
CA THR A 16 -0.77 -34.66 19.42
C THR A 16 -0.53 -33.81 18.17
N MET A 17 -0.79 -34.36 16.99
CA MET A 17 -0.87 -33.58 15.75
C MET A 17 -2.12 -32.71 15.83
N ARG A 18 -1.99 -31.55 16.48
CA ARG A 18 -3.04 -30.54 16.57
C ARG A 18 -3.25 -30.00 15.16
N PHE A 19 -4.20 -30.58 14.44
CA PHE A 19 -4.59 -30.19 13.10
C PHE A 19 -4.84 -28.68 13.10
N VAL A 20 -4.01 -27.93 12.37
CA VAL A 20 -4.31 -26.52 12.11
C VAL A 20 -5.48 -26.55 11.15
N PRO A 21 -6.69 -26.09 11.53
CA PRO A 21 -7.80 -26.06 10.59
C PRO A 21 -7.36 -25.26 9.36
N THR A 22 -7.53 -25.85 8.17
CA THR A 22 -7.41 -25.11 6.92
C THR A 22 -8.35 -23.91 7.02
N LYS A 23 -7.80 -22.69 6.93
CA LYS A 23 -8.61 -21.46 6.99
C LYS A 23 -9.80 -21.62 6.05
N SER A 24 -11.00 -21.26 6.50
CA SER A 24 -12.15 -21.25 5.59
C SER A 24 -11.85 -20.31 4.42
N GLU A 25 -12.47 -20.54 3.27
CA GLU A 25 -12.33 -19.65 2.10
C GLU A 25 -12.63 -18.19 2.46
N GLU A 26 -13.57 -17.97 3.38
CA GLU A 26 -13.89 -16.67 3.95
C GLU A 26 -12.74 -16.07 4.78
N GLN A 27 -12.16 -16.84 5.70
CA GLN A 27 -10.99 -16.41 6.48
C GLN A 27 -9.76 -16.14 5.60
N GLN A 28 -9.61 -16.87 4.50
CA GLN A 28 -8.56 -16.64 3.52
C GLN A 28 -8.83 -15.37 2.70
N SER A 29 -10.08 -15.13 2.31
CA SER A 29 -10.52 -13.93 1.58
C SER A 29 -10.28 -12.64 2.37
N VAL A 30 -10.67 -12.60 3.66
CA VAL A 30 -10.42 -11.41 4.48
C VAL A 30 -8.91 -11.14 4.67
N LEU A 31 -8.10 -12.19 4.80
CA LEU A 31 -6.65 -12.05 4.88
C LEU A 31 -6.06 -11.46 3.59
N MET A 32 -6.62 -11.80 2.43
CA MET A 32 -6.22 -11.17 1.16
C MET A 32 -6.53 -9.68 1.16
N LEU A 33 -7.71 -9.26 1.65
CA LEU A 33 -8.06 -7.83 1.76
C LEU A 33 -7.01 -7.05 2.57
N HIS A 34 -6.64 -7.57 3.75
CA HIS A 34 -5.61 -6.95 4.59
C HIS A 34 -4.25 -6.87 3.89
N ARG A 35 -3.81 -7.95 3.23
CA ARG A 35 -2.52 -7.99 2.53
C ARG A 35 -2.46 -7.02 1.35
N VAL A 36 -3.54 -6.93 0.57
CA VAL A 36 -3.64 -5.97 -0.54
C VAL A 36 -3.63 -4.54 0.01
N ARG A 37 -4.37 -4.27 1.08
CA ARG A 37 -4.36 -2.96 1.75
C ARG A 37 -2.96 -2.57 2.22
N GLU A 38 -2.23 -3.48 2.87
CA GLU A 38 -0.86 -3.24 3.29
C GLU A 38 0.08 -2.93 2.11
N LEU A 39 -0.07 -3.65 0.99
CA LEU A 39 0.67 -3.38 -0.23
C LEU A 39 0.41 -1.97 -0.75
N LEU A 40 -0.87 -1.56 -0.83
CA LEU A 40 -1.24 -0.22 -1.29
C LEU A 40 -0.73 0.88 -0.35
N ILE A 41 -0.71 0.66 0.97
CA ILE A 41 -0.12 1.60 1.93
C ILE A 41 1.39 1.79 1.70
N ARG A 42 2.11 0.70 1.40
CA ARG A 42 3.53 0.76 1.03
C ARG A 42 3.74 1.53 -0.27
N GLN A 43 2.92 1.27 -1.30
CA GLN A 43 2.96 2.02 -2.56
C GLN A 43 2.68 3.51 -2.35
N ARG A 44 1.68 3.86 -1.54
CA ARG A 44 1.37 5.25 -1.17
C ARG A 44 2.59 5.94 -0.56
N THR A 45 3.27 5.27 0.37
CA THR A 45 4.47 5.80 1.02
C THR A 45 5.62 6.01 0.02
N MET A 46 5.81 5.06 -0.90
CA MET A 46 6.80 5.16 -1.98
C MET A 46 6.53 6.36 -2.89
N LEU A 47 5.28 6.55 -3.33
CA LEU A 47 4.87 7.69 -4.18
C LEU A 47 5.09 9.02 -3.48
N VAL A 48 4.72 9.11 -2.19
CA VAL A 48 4.95 10.32 -1.37
C VAL A 48 6.44 10.65 -1.26
N ASN A 49 7.28 9.64 -1.05
CA ASN A 49 8.73 9.82 -0.96
C ASN A 49 9.35 10.23 -2.30
N ALA A 50 8.91 9.63 -3.41
CA ALA A 50 9.35 10.01 -4.76
C ALA A 50 8.97 11.47 -5.07
N LEU A 51 7.72 11.85 -4.81
CA LEU A 51 7.24 13.23 -4.99
C LEU A 51 8.08 14.23 -4.17
N ARG A 52 8.35 13.93 -2.90
CA ARG A 52 9.21 14.75 -2.04
C ARG A 52 10.65 14.84 -2.54
N GLY A 53 11.22 13.72 -2.97
CA GLY A 53 12.60 13.67 -3.47
C GLY A 53 12.79 14.55 -4.70
N HIS A 54 11.94 14.38 -5.71
CA HIS A 54 12.00 15.17 -6.93
C HIS A 54 11.74 16.67 -6.70
N LEU A 55 10.81 17.03 -5.81
CA LEU A 55 10.59 18.44 -5.47
C LEU A 55 11.76 19.02 -4.67
N ALA A 56 12.41 18.24 -3.81
CA ALA A 56 13.61 18.66 -3.10
C ALA A 56 14.80 18.90 -4.04
N GLU A 57 14.95 18.12 -5.13
CA GLU A 57 15.94 18.37 -6.20
C GLU A 57 15.74 19.73 -6.88
N LEU A 58 14.51 20.26 -6.87
CA LEU A 58 14.17 21.61 -7.34
C LEU A 58 14.22 22.67 -6.23
N GLY A 59 14.71 22.33 -5.03
CA GLY A 59 14.78 23.24 -3.88
C GLY A 59 13.46 23.43 -3.14
N ILE A 60 12.40 22.69 -3.48
CA ILE A 60 11.08 22.79 -2.86
C ILE A 60 10.99 21.80 -1.70
N ILE A 61 11.09 22.33 -0.47
CA ILE A 61 11.05 21.53 0.76
C ILE A 61 9.84 21.94 1.60
N THR A 62 9.08 20.95 2.07
CA THR A 62 7.92 21.17 2.96
C THR A 62 8.07 20.41 4.27
N ARG A 63 7.22 20.76 5.26
CA ARG A 63 7.15 20.01 6.52
C ARG A 63 6.74 18.55 6.27
N GLN A 64 7.19 17.65 7.13
CA GLN A 64 6.72 16.27 7.11
C GLN A 64 5.22 16.18 7.49
N GLY A 65 4.58 15.08 7.12
CA GLY A 65 3.18 14.81 7.45
C GLY A 65 2.18 15.21 6.35
N ALA A 66 0.89 15.15 6.70
CA ALA A 66 -0.22 15.27 5.77
C ALA A 66 -0.32 16.68 5.16
N THR A 67 -0.24 17.72 5.99
CA THR A 67 -0.29 19.12 5.53
C THR A 67 0.81 19.44 4.52
N GLY A 68 2.03 18.97 4.76
CA GLY A 68 3.15 19.13 3.83
C GLY A 68 2.91 18.45 2.49
N LEU A 69 2.37 17.23 2.51
CA LEU A 69 2.01 16.51 1.30
C LEU A 69 0.90 17.24 0.51
N SER A 70 -0.14 17.74 1.19
CA SER A 70 -1.22 18.50 0.54
C SER A 70 -0.70 19.75 -0.17
N MET A 71 0.26 20.47 0.43
CA MET A 71 0.89 21.63 -0.22
C MET A 71 1.70 21.24 -1.46
N LEU A 72 2.46 20.13 -1.42
CA LEU A 72 3.22 19.66 -2.58
C LEU A 72 2.31 19.24 -3.73
N VAL A 73 1.22 18.53 -3.41
CA VAL A 73 0.20 18.12 -4.39
C VAL A 73 -0.43 19.36 -5.04
N ALA A 74 -0.87 20.33 -4.23
CA ALA A 74 -1.44 21.57 -4.74
C ALA A 74 -0.46 22.35 -5.64
N LEU A 75 0.82 22.39 -5.27
CA LEU A 75 1.85 23.06 -6.09
C LEU A 75 2.04 22.39 -7.45
N VAL A 76 2.01 21.06 -7.51
CA VAL A 76 2.11 20.30 -8.78
C VAL A 76 0.86 20.48 -9.64
N GLU A 77 -0.31 20.60 -9.03
CA GLU A 77 -1.60 20.82 -9.72
C GLU A 77 -1.81 22.28 -10.16
N ASP A 78 -1.10 23.24 -9.55
CA ASP A 78 -1.16 24.64 -9.93
C ASP A 78 -0.31 24.92 -11.19
N GLU A 79 -0.96 24.85 -12.36
CA GLU A 79 -0.35 25.14 -13.66
C GLU A 79 0.17 26.58 -13.80
N GLY A 80 -0.34 27.52 -13.00
CA GLY A 80 0.07 28.93 -13.04
C GLY A 80 1.36 29.22 -12.28
N HIS A 81 1.93 28.24 -11.59
CA HIS A 81 3.09 28.44 -10.72
C HIS A 81 4.41 28.12 -11.42
N ASP A 82 5.32 29.08 -11.51
CA ASP A 82 6.59 28.91 -12.25
C ASP A 82 7.72 28.20 -11.48
N LEU A 83 7.43 27.62 -10.30
CA LEU A 83 8.45 26.96 -9.47
C LEU A 83 8.86 25.58 -9.98
N ILE A 84 8.00 24.92 -10.77
CA ILE A 84 8.25 23.58 -11.29
C ILE A 84 8.37 23.68 -12.82
N PRO A 85 9.53 23.31 -13.40
CA PRO A 85 9.70 23.29 -14.85
C PRO A 85 8.61 22.44 -15.53
N PRO A 86 8.06 22.86 -16.68
CA PRO A 86 6.89 22.19 -17.29
C PRO A 86 7.05 20.68 -17.50
N LEU A 87 8.23 20.24 -17.94
CA LEU A 87 8.49 18.81 -18.14
C LEU A 87 8.48 18.02 -16.83
N ALA A 88 9.08 18.57 -15.77
CA ALA A 88 9.05 17.97 -14.44
C ALA A 88 7.62 17.96 -13.88
N ARG A 89 6.85 19.04 -14.08
CA ARG A 89 5.45 19.13 -13.67
C ARG A 89 4.61 18.01 -14.29
N SER A 90 4.72 17.79 -15.60
CA SER A 90 4.00 16.72 -16.28
C SER A 90 4.32 15.34 -15.70
N ALA A 91 5.59 15.06 -15.38
CA ALA A 91 5.99 13.79 -14.75
C ALA A 91 5.47 13.66 -13.31
N LEU A 92 5.60 14.72 -12.50
CA LEU A 92 5.13 14.76 -11.11
C LEU A 92 3.61 14.66 -11.01
N PHE A 93 2.88 15.19 -11.98
CA PHE A 93 1.43 15.09 -12.06
C PHE A 93 0.98 13.62 -12.14
N LEU A 94 1.71 12.77 -12.87
CA LEU A 94 1.42 11.33 -12.91
C LEU A 94 1.57 10.67 -11.53
N LEU A 95 2.58 11.07 -10.75
CA LEU A 95 2.74 10.58 -9.37
C LEU A 95 1.60 11.03 -8.46
N VAL A 96 1.13 12.28 -8.63
CA VAL A 96 -0.02 12.81 -7.89
C VAL A 96 -1.30 12.05 -8.23
N GLN A 97 -1.55 11.74 -9.51
CA GLN A 97 -2.71 10.95 -9.93
C GLN A 97 -2.67 9.54 -9.32
N GLN A 98 -1.53 8.85 -9.42
CA GLN A 98 -1.35 7.53 -8.81
C GLN A 98 -1.52 7.57 -7.28
N LEU A 99 -1.05 8.64 -6.64
CA LEU A 99 -1.18 8.81 -5.20
C LEU A 99 -2.66 8.91 -4.78
N ARG A 100 -3.47 9.66 -5.54
CA ARG A 100 -4.91 9.81 -5.33
C ARG A 100 -5.62 8.46 -5.52
N GLU A 101 -5.33 7.76 -6.61
CA GLU A 101 -5.92 6.45 -6.91
C GLU A 101 -5.60 5.42 -5.82
N VAL A 102 -4.34 5.34 -5.38
CA VAL A 102 -3.94 4.43 -4.30
C VAL A 102 -4.63 4.81 -2.98
N HIS A 103 -4.79 6.10 -2.69
CA HIS A 103 -5.50 6.55 -1.50
C HIS A 103 -6.97 6.09 -1.50
N GLU A 104 -7.66 6.26 -2.63
CA GLU A 104 -9.06 5.83 -2.79
C GLU A 104 -9.21 4.32 -2.63
N LYS A 105 -8.34 3.53 -3.26
CA LYS A 105 -8.35 2.06 -3.16
C LYS A 105 -8.08 1.56 -1.74
N VAL A 106 -7.19 2.21 -0.99
CA VAL A 106 -6.99 1.90 0.43
C VAL A 106 -8.27 2.15 1.22
N GLY A 107 -8.94 3.27 1.00
CA GLY A 107 -10.21 3.60 1.65
C GLY A 107 -11.33 2.61 1.31
N GLU A 108 -11.35 2.08 0.09
CA GLU A 108 -12.29 1.04 -0.31
C GLU A 108 -12.05 -0.27 0.44
N LEU A 109 -10.78 -0.72 0.52
CA LEU A 109 -10.44 -1.92 1.28
C LEU A 109 -10.71 -1.75 2.78
N ASP A 110 -10.47 -0.55 3.34
CA ASP A 110 -10.84 -0.22 4.72
C ASP A 110 -12.33 -0.40 4.98
N ARG A 111 -13.20 0.04 4.05
CA ARG A 111 -14.65 -0.16 4.14
C ARG A 111 -15.02 -1.64 4.09
N GLN A 112 -14.45 -2.41 3.16
CA GLN A 112 -14.73 -3.84 3.03
C GLN A 112 -14.33 -4.62 4.30
N ILE A 113 -13.14 -4.32 4.85
CA ILE A 113 -12.66 -4.90 6.11
C ILE A 113 -13.60 -4.54 7.26
N HIS A 114 -14.05 -3.28 7.35
CA HIS A 114 -14.96 -2.85 8.40
C HIS A 114 -16.35 -3.53 8.30
N ILE A 115 -16.88 -3.67 7.09
CA ILE A 115 -18.16 -4.37 6.85
C ILE A 115 -18.04 -5.83 7.28
N TRP A 116 -16.97 -6.53 6.89
CA TRP A 116 -16.76 -7.93 7.26
C TRP A 116 -16.65 -8.12 8.78
N HIS A 117 -15.96 -7.21 9.49
CA HIS A 117 -15.85 -7.23 10.95
C HIS A 117 -17.17 -6.99 11.69
N ARG A 118 -18.17 -6.40 11.03
CA ARG A 118 -19.50 -6.15 11.64
C ARG A 118 -20.49 -7.28 11.38
N SER A 119 -20.23 -8.12 10.37
CA SER A 119 -21.09 -9.24 9.98
C SER A 119 -20.68 -10.57 10.61
N HIS A 120 -19.57 -10.62 11.36
CA HIS A 120 -18.99 -11.79 12.02
C HIS A 120 -18.51 -11.44 13.44
#